data_AF-A0AAN6XZ94-F1
#
_entry.id   AF-A0AAN6XZ94-F1
#
_cell.length_a   1.000
_cell.length_b   1.000
_cell.length_c   1.000
_cell.angle_alpha   90.00
_cell.angle_beta   90.00
_cell.angle_gamma   90.00
#
_symmetry.space_group_name_H-M   'P 1'
#
loop_
_entity.id
_entity.type
_entity.pdbx_description
1 polymer ?
#
loop_
_entity_poly.entity_id
_entity_poly.type
_entity_poly.pdbx_seq_one_letter_code
_entity_poly.pdbx_strand_id
1 'polypeptide(L)' 'YRWVFDNPDFNRWRQLAESRLLWIKGDPGKGKTMLLCGIINELERPITVNGGNLAYFFCQAADS' A
#
# COMPACT_ATOMS: atom_id res chain seq x y z
N TYR A 1 -7.10 -8.72 6.83
CA TYR A 1 -6.17 -7.93 6.00
C TYR A 1 -4.75 -8.51 5.97
N ARG A 2 -4.30 -9.26 7.00
CA ARG A 2 -2.93 -9.82 7.06
C ARG A 2 -2.50 -10.66 5.85
N TRP A 3 -3.45 -11.29 5.14
CA TRP A 3 -3.18 -12.06 3.93
C TRP A 3 -2.36 -11.31 2.87
N VAL A 4 -2.45 -9.98 2.83
CA VAL A 4 -1.70 -9.16 1.86
C VAL A 4 -0.20 -9.17 2.13
N PHE A 5 0.22 -9.35 3.39
CA PHE A 5 1.63 -9.38 3.76
C PHE A 5 2.28 -10.73 3.43
N ASP A 6 1.46 -11.78 3.35
CA ASP A 6 1.89 -13.11 2.88
C ASP A 6 1.82 -13.21 1.35
N ASN A 7 1.26 -12.20 0.66
CA ASN A 7 1.12 -12.21 -0.78
C ASN A 7 2.50 -12.10 -1.46
N PRO A 8 2.84 -12.99 -2.40
CA PRO A 8 4.14 -12.96 -3.08
C PRO A 8 4.42 -11.65 -3.82
N ASP A 9 3.42 -11.04 -4.44
CA ASP A 9 3.57 -9.77 -5.17
C ASP A 9 3.85 -8.61 -4.21
N PHE A 10 3.19 -8.60 -3.04
CA PHE A 10 3.48 -7.62 -1.99
C PHE A 10 4.91 -7.76 -1.48
N ASN A 11 5.35 -9.00 -1.21
CA ASN A 11 6.72 -9.26 -0.73
C ASN A 11 7.76 -8.87 -1.77
N ARG A 12 7.51 -9.19 -3.05
CA ARG A 12 8.36 -8.78 -4.17
C ARG A 12 8.45 -7.26 -4.27
N TRP A 13 7.32 -6.57 -4.21
CA TRP A 13 7.26 -5.10 -4.21
C TRP A 13 8.05 -4.48 -3.05
N ARG A 14 7.99 -5.09 -1.86
CA ARG A 14 8.69 -4.59 -0.67
C ARG A 14 10.20 -4.82 -0.72
N GLN A 15 10.66 -5.95 -1.26
CA GLN A 15 12.05 -6.40 -1.14
C GLN A 15 12.92 -6.02 -2.35
N LEU A 16 12.35 -5.85 -3.54
CA LEU A 16 13.13 -5.54 -4.73
C LEU A 16 13.47 -4.04 -4.82
N ALA A 17 14.71 -3.74 -5.14
CA ALA A 17 15.20 -2.37 -5.35
C ALA A 17 14.75 -1.77 -6.69
N GLU A 18 14.36 -2.62 -7.64
CA GLU A 18 13.90 -2.22 -8.97
C GLU A 18 12.41 -1.89 -8.95
N SER A 19 12.06 -0.68 -9.43
CA SER A 19 10.70 -0.14 -9.64
C SER A 19 9.58 -0.76 -8.80
N ARG A 20 9.39 -0.23 -7.58
CA ARG A 20 8.42 -0.70 -6.58
C ARG A 20 7.00 -0.18 -6.88
N LEU A 21 6.35 -0.73 -7.92
CA LEU A 21 4.94 -0.50 -8.20
C LEU A 21 4.08 -1.70 -7.77
N LEU A 22 3.09 -1.46 -6.89
CA LEU A 22 2.07 -2.45 -6.51
C LEU A 22 0.69 -1.92 -6.94
N TRP A 23 0.01 -2.67 -7.80
CA TRP A 23 -1.31 -2.29 -8.31
C TRP A 23 -2.43 -3.10 -7.63
N ILE A 24 -3.23 -2.45 -6.79
CA ILE A 24 -4.37 -3.07 -6.10
C ILE A 24 -5.65 -2.71 -6.85
N LYS A 25 -6.19 -3.68 -7.60
CA LYS A 25 -7.47 -3.55 -8.33
C LYS A 25 -8.57 -4.35 -7.64
N GLY A 26 -9.79 -3.84 -7.67
CA GLY A 26 -10.98 -4.55 -7.20
C GLY A 26 -12.23 -3.71 -7.39
N ASP A 27 -13.39 -4.36 -7.36
CA ASP A 27 -14.68 -3.70 -7.57
C ASP A 27 -14.99 -2.67 -6.46
N PRO A 28 -15.91 -1.71 -6.71
CA PRO A 28 -16.46 -0.86 -5.66
C PRO A 28 -16.94 -1.68 -4.44
N GLY A 29 -16.72 -1.18 -3.23
CA GLY A 29 -17.13 -1.85 -1.99
C GLY A 29 -16.26 -3.04 -1.53
N LYS A 30 -15.22 -3.45 -2.27
CA LYS A 30 -14.34 -4.60 -1.89
C LYS A 30 -13.28 -4.28 -0.83
N GLY A 31 -13.36 -3.13 -0.15
CA GLY A 31 -12.46 -2.80 0.96
C GLY A 31 -11.04 -2.36 0.56
N LYS A 32 -10.82 -1.88 -0.67
CA LYS A 32 -9.50 -1.39 -1.15
C LYS A 32 -8.90 -0.31 -0.25
N THR A 33 -9.71 0.66 0.17
CA THR A 33 -9.28 1.74 1.08
C THR A 33 -8.83 1.19 2.42
N MET A 34 -9.56 0.22 2.99
CA MET A 34 -9.16 -0.43 4.23
C MET A 34 -7.87 -1.23 4.05
N LEU A 35 -7.70 -1.92 2.92
CA LEU A 35 -6.44 -2.59 2.61
C LEU A 35 -5.26 -1.61 2.58
N LEU A 36 -5.42 -0.45 1.94
CA LEU A 36 -4.40 0.62 1.93
C LEU A 36 -4.07 1.13 3.33
N CYS A 37 -5.08 1.40 4.18
CA CYS A 37 -4.83 1.79 5.58
C CYS A 37 -4.01 0.72 6.33
N GLY A 38 -4.29 -0.57 6.11
CA GLY A 38 -3.51 -1.65 6.70
C GLY A 38 -2.05 -1.67 6.24
N ILE A 39 -1.81 -1.43 4.95
CA ILE A 39 -0.47 -1.35 4.37
C ILE A 39 0.30 -0.13 4.92
N ILE A 40 -0.35 1.04 4.98
CA ILE A 40 0.23 2.28 5.52
C ILE A 40 0.71 2.07 6.96
N ASN A 41 -0.14 1.48 7.81
CA ASN A 41 0.19 1.22 9.21
C ASN A 41 1.41 0.28 9.36
N GLU A 42 1.55 -0.71 8.48
CA GLU A 42 2.68 -1.65 8.50
C GLU A 42 3.99 -0.99 8.02
N LEU A 43 3.89 -0.02 7.11
CA LEU A 43 5.04 0.67 6.53
C LEU A 43 5.53 1.85 7.36
N GLU A 44 4.66 2.49 8.13
CA GLU A 44 4.96 3.69 8.90
C GLU A 44 6.17 3.52 9.83
N ARG A 45 6.15 2.50 10.70
CA ARG A 45 7.23 2.29 11.67
C ARG A 45 8.58 1.94 11.01
N PRO A 46 8.68 0.99 10.06
CA PRO A 46 9.95 0.70 9.40
C PRO A 46 10.53 1.86 8.60
N ILE A 47 9.67 2.66 7.93
CA ILE A 47 10.13 3.80 7.13
C ILE A 47 10.65 4.91 8.04
N THR A 48 9.91 5.27 9.09
CA THR A 48 10.29 6.34 10.02
C THR A 48 11.56 6.02 10.80
N VAL A 49 11.73 4.77 11.27
CA VAL A 49 12.95 4.34 11.98
C VAL A 49 14.20 4.42 11.09
N ASN A 50 14.06 4.18 9.78
CA ASN A 50 15.14 4.30 8.81
C ASN A 50 15.36 5.73 8.28
N GLY A 51 14.69 6.74 8.88
CA GLY A 51 14.79 8.14 8.46
C GLY A 51 14.10 8.47 7.14
N GLY A 52 13.22 7.58 6.66
CA GLY A 52 12.42 7.80 5.45
C GLY A 52 11.13 8.56 5.72
N ASN A 53 10.50 9.06 4.66
CA ASN A 53 9.20 9.72 4.69
C ASN A 53 8.13 8.83 4.06
N LEU A 54 6.95 8.79 4.66
CA LEU A 54 5.76 8.12 4.12
C LEU A 54 4.73 9.17 3.70
N ALA A 55 4.25 9.08 2.47
CA ALA A 55 3.20 9.96 1.93
C ALA A 55 2.10 9.11 1.28
N TYR A 56 0.85 9.53 1.42
CA TYR A 56 -0.30 8.92 0.78
C TYR A 56 -1.26 9.99 0.26
N PHE A 57 -1.95 9.66 -0.83
CA PHE A 57 -2.89 10.57 -1.49
C PHE A 57 -4.21 9.84 -1.71
N PHE A 58 -5.31 10.48 -1.33
CA PHE A 58 -6.65 10.02 -1.70
C PHE A 58 -7.11 10.81 -2.92
N CYS A 59 -7.20 10.12 -4.06
CA CYS A 59 -7.80 10.70 -5.26
C CYS A 59 -9.31 10.52 -5.19
N GLN A 60 -10.04 11.62 -5.06
CA GLN A 60 -11.47 11.64 -5.33
C GLN A 60 -11.66 11.80 -6.84
N ALA A 61 -12.59 11.04 -7.44
CA ALA A 61 -13.02 11.37 -8.80
C ALA A 61 -13.66 12.77 -8.72
N ALA A 62 -13.08 13.75 -9.42
CA ALA A 62 -13.72 15.05 -9.53
C ALA A 62 -15.00 14.86 -10.34
N ASP A 63 -16.15 15.00 -9.68
CA ASP A 63 -17.43 15.15 -10.38
C ASP A 63 -17.33 16.46 -11.17
N SER A 64 -17.26 16.35 -12.50
CA SER A 64 -17.38 17.47 -13.43
C SER A 64 -18.65 17.31 -14.25
#